data_AF-A0A954LPZ2-F1
#
_entry.id   AF-A0A954LPZ2-F1
#
_cell.length_a   1.000
_cell.length_b   1.000
_cell.length_c   1.000
_cell.angle_alpha   90.00
_cell.angle_beta   90.00
_cell.angle_gamma   90.00
#
_symmetry.space_group_name_H-M   'P 1'
#
loop_
_entity.id
_entity.type
_entity.pdbx_description
1 polymer ?
#
loop_
_entity_poly.entity_id
_entity_poly.type
_entity_poly.pdbx_seq_one_letter_code
_entity_poly.pdbx_strand_id
1 'polypeptide(L)'
;MSVRPGLTMSEFLTALHEQLQQTAAIPAFSELGNNLTIAPEDYREHALRSQLAASKEHRAWADFVAAFGADIPNQDNPSIIQDTAIRTMSGTGHQHFLGVMTTLIRETTKEKLREALFDVWSYSDPMQNQNLRWDPQDDVRYALRWRNPSGDPVRRNAGSVVGANRLAIEGLPLLSTTCTARGLTTTGFVGRRSTDTFWTWPIWDGWLTLSTARSVLLLPEIQMDSPSRDDLALRGIVEVFRSQRLTVNKFRNFSPAKSV
;
A
#
# COMPACT_ATOMS: atom_id res chain seq x y z
N MET A 1 -7.18 29.47 31.22
CA MET A 1 -6.58 28.38 30.44
C MET A 1 -7.53 28.08 29.29
N SER A 2 -7.29 28.66 28.11
CA SER A 2 -8.22 28.54 26.98
C SER A 2 -8.09 27.15 26.38
N VAL A 3 -9.10 26.30 26.58
CA VAL A 3 -9.20 24.99 25.93
C VAL A 3 -9.35 25.28 24.44
N ARG A 4 -8.36 24.89 23.62
CA ARG A 4 -8.53 24.94 22.17
C ARG A 4 -9.80 24.15 21.83
N PRO A 5 -10.78 24.71 21.11
CA PRO A 5 -11.93 23.93 20.69
C PRO A 5 -11.42 22.70 19.92
N GLY A 6 -11.96 21.53 20.28
CA GLY A 6 -11.62 20.28 19.59
C GLY A 6 -12.00 20.38 18.12
N LEU A 7 -11.15 19.85 17.24
CA LEU A 7 -11.40 19.78 15.80
C LEU A 7 -12.68 18.96 15.55
N THR A 8 -13.66 19.52 14.85
CA THR A 8 -14.85 18.76 14.45
C THR A 8 -14.49 17.71 13.40
N MET A 9 -15.29 16.65 13.28
CA MET A 9 -15.08 15.63 12.25
C MET A 9 -15.09 16.21 10.82
N SER A 10 -15.94 17.22 10.57
CA SER A 10 -16.02 17.89 9.27
C SER A 10 -14.75 18.71 8.96
N GLU A 11 -14.24 19.44 9.95
CA GLU A 11 -12.97 20.17 9.82
C GLU A 11 -11.80 19.20 9.62
N PHE A 12 -11.76 18.09 10.37
CA PHE A 12 -10.77 17.03 10.21
C PHE A 12 -10.79 16.44 8.80
N LEU A 13 -11.95 16.01 8.31
CA LEU A 13 -12.08 15.41 6.98
C LEU A 13 -11.74 16.40 5.87
N THR A 14 -12.06 17.68 6.04
CA THR A 14 -11.72 18.73 5.08
C THR A 14 -10.21 18.94 5.03
N ALA A 15 -9.56 19.14 6.18
CA ALA A 15 -8.11 19.29 6.25
C ALA A 15 -7.36 18.04 5.76
N LEU A 16 -7.84 16.85 6.11
CA LEU A 16 -7.28 15.60 5.62
C LEU A 16 -7.40 15.50 4.10
N HIS A 17 -8.58 15.75 3.54
CA HIS A 17 -8.78 15.69 2.10
C HIS A 17 -7.91 16.69 1.34
N GLU A 18 -7.80 17.93 1.81
CA GLU A 18 -6.91 18.96 1.24
C GLU A 18 -5.44 18.52 1.29
N GLN A 19 -5.00 17.96 2.42
CA GLN A 19 -3.64 17.44 2.55
C GLN A 19 -3.38 16.29 1.56
N LEU A 20 -4.34 15.38 1.40
CA LEU A 20 -4.26 14.26 0.48
C LEU A 20 -4.24 14.71 -1.00
N GLN A 21 -4.84 15.84 -1.36
CA GLN A 21 -4.77 16.33 -2.74
C GLN A 21 -3.35 16.72 -3.17
N GLN A 22 -2.46 17.02 -2.23
CA GLN A 22 -1.06 17.34 -2.52
C GLN A 22 -0.31 16.16 -3.17
N THR A 23 -0.72 14.92 -2.87
CA THR A 23 -0.12 13.70 -3.43
C THR A 23 -0.24 13.63 -4.96
N ALA A 24 -1.30 14.20 -5.54
CA ALA A 24 -1.51 14.23 -6.98
C ALA A 24 -0.41 15.01 -7.73
N ALA A 25 0.22 15.98 -7.06
CA ALA A 25 1.29 16.79 -7.63
C ALA A 25 2.68 16.14 -7.54
N ILE A 26 2.79 14.98 -6.87
CA ILE A 26 4.08 14.31 -6.71
C ILE A 26 4.48 13.65 -8.04
N PRO A 27 5.69 13.92 -8.57
CA PRO A 27 6.10 13.41 -9.89
C PRO A 27 6.11 11.88 -10.01
N ALA A 28 6.20 11.16 -8.90
CA ALA A 28 6.08 9.70 -8.86
C ALA A 28 4.77 9.17 -9.47
N PHE A 29 3.69 9.98 -9.44
CA PHE A 29 2.36 9.59 -9.98
C PHE A 29 2.07 10.16 -11.36
N SER A 30 2.89 11.08 -11.88
CA SER A 30 2.70 11.71 -13.19
C SER A 30 3.76 11.31 -14.22
N GLU A 31 4.98 10.97 -13.80
CA GLU A 31 6.11 10.70 -14.72
C GLU A 31 6.42 9.21 -14.93
N LEU A 32 6.15 8.34 -13.95
CA LEU A 32 6.46 6.89 -14.05
C LEU A 32 5.44 6.08 -14.88
N GLY A 33 4.42 6.74 -15.44
CA GLY A 33 3.35 6.10 -16.18
C GLY A 33 2.43 5.25 -15.29
N ASN A 34 1.78 4.25 -15.88
CA ASN A 34 0.71 3.50 -15.21
C ASN A 34 1.22 2.29 -14.41
N ASN A 35 2.46 1.85 -14.57
CA ASN A 35 2.91 0.57 -14.04
C ASN A 35 4.43 0.55 -13.80
N LEU A 36 4.88 -0.37 -12.95
CA LEU A 36 6.30 -0.56 -12.63
C LEU A 36 7.03 -1.46 -13.65
N THR A 37 6.48 -1.59 -14.86
CA THR A 37 7.13 -2.26 -15.99
C THR A 37 7.97 -1.22 -16.73
N ILE A 38 8.99 -0.70 -16.04
CA ILE A 38 9.84 0.43 -16.45
C ILE A 38 11.26 -0.09 -16.60
N ALA A 39 11.99 0.41 -17.60
CA ALA A 39 13.39 0.05 -17.79
C ALA A 39 14.24 0.52 -16.59
N PRO A 40 15.23 -0.27 -16.14
CA PRO A 40 16.08 0.10 -15.01
C PRO A 40 16.73 1.49 -15.12
N GLU A 41 17.19 1.86 -16.31
CA GLU A 41 17.81 3.13 -16.65
C GLU A 41 16.85 4.32 -16.48
N ASP A 42 15.61 4.21 -16.98
CA ASP A 42 14.58 5.25 -16.85
C ASP A 42 14.20 5.44 -15.38
N TYR A 43 14.07 4.32 -14.65
CA TYR A 43 13.77 4.37 -13.22
C TYR A 43 14.91 4.98 -12.41
N ARG A 44 16.17 4.66 -12.76
CA ARG A 44 17.35 5.28 -12.14
C ARG A 44 17.37 6.78 -12.35
N GLU A 45 17.13 7.25 -13.57
CA GLU A 45 17.08 8.69 -13.87
C GLU A 45 16.01 9.39 -13.01
N HIS A 46 14.81 8.81 -12.96
CA HIS A 46 13.73 9.34 -12.14
C HIS A 46 14.06 9.33 -10.64
N ALA A 47 14.69 8.25 -10.14
CA ALA A 47 15.14 8.14 -8.75
C ALA A 47 16.19 9.20 -8.40
N LEU A 48 17.20 9.40 -9.26
CA LEU A 48 18.23 10.43 -9.07
C LEU A 48 17.63 11.85 -9.05
N ARG A 49 16.68 12.15 -9.95
CA ARG A 49 15.96 13.44 -9.93
C ARG A 49 15.19 13.63 -8.63
N SER A 50 14.50 12.60 -8.16
CA SER A 50 13.77 12.65 -6.89
C SER A 50 14.69 12.87 -5.69
N GLN A 51 15.88 12.26 -5.70
CA GLN A 51 16.88 12.41 -4.66
C GLN A 51 17.47 13.83 -4.65
N LEU A 52 17.81 14.37 -5.82
CA LEU A 52 18.35 15.73 -5.95
C LEU A 52 17.35 16.80 -5.53
N ALA A 53 16.06 16.57 -5.76
CA ALA A 53 14.98 17.45 -5.34
C ALA A 53 14.61 17.30 -3.84
N ALA A 54 15.09 16.25 -3.18
CA ALA A 54 14.68 15.94 -1.82
C ALA A 54 15.30 16.91 -0.79
N SER A 55 14.46 17.45 0.08
CA SER A 55 14.89 18.15 1.30
C SER A 55 14.26 17.51 2.54
N LYS A 56 14.63 17.98 3.73
CA LYS A 56 14.02 17.53 4.99
C LYS A 56 12.50 17.77 5.00
N GLU A 57 12.06 18.87 4.40
CA GLU A 57 10.65 19.30 4.31
C GLU A 57 9.95 18.75 3.06
N HIS A 58 10.70 18.48 1.98
CA HIS A 58 10.16 18.04 0.69
C HIS A 58 10.81 16.74 0.25
N ARG A 59 10.37 15.62 0.83
CA ARG A 59 10.91 14.28 0.52
C ARG A 59 9.90 13.30 -0.07
N ALA A 60 8.63 13.70 -0.22
CA ALA A 60 7.56 12.80 -0.59
C ALA A 60 7.81 12.09 -1.93
N TRP A 61 8.38 12.79 -2.92
CA TRP A 61 8.76 12.19 -4.19
C TRP A 61 9.77 11.04 -4.02
N ALA A 62 10.91 11.29 -3.37
CA ALA A 62 11.91 10.27 -3.10
C ALA A 62 11.37 9.11 -2.25
N ASP A 63 10.53 9.42 -1.27
CA ASP A 63 9.89 8.43 -0.40
C ASP A 63 8.95 7.48 -1.17
N PHE A 64 8.14 8.01 -2.10
CA PHE A 64 7.29 7.17 -2.97
C PHE A 64 8.11 6.35 -3.95
N VAL A 65 9.14 6.93 -4.56
CA VAL A 65 10.05 6.20 -5.44
C VAL A 65 10.67 5.02 -4.67
N ALA A 66 11.22 5.25 -3.48
CA ALA A 66 11.79 4.19 -2.64
C ALA A 66 10.77 3.10 -2.26
N ALA A 67 9.48 3.44 -2.16
CA ALA A 67 8.40 2.48 -1.88
C ALA A 67 7.99 1.63 -3.09
N PHE A 68 8.28 2.08 -4.32
CA PHE A 68 7.87 1.39 -5.54
C PHE A 68 8.85 0.30 -6.00
N GLY A 69 10.16 0.51 -5.81
CA GLY A 69 11.14 -0.48 -6.24
C GLY A 69 12.57 0.06 -6.25
N ALA A 70 13.42 -0.62 -7.02
CA ALA A 70 14.79 -0.21 -7.27
C ALA A 70 15.18 -0.46 -8.74
N ASP A 71 16.14 0.30 -9.25
CA ASP A 71 16.70 0.23 -10.60
C ASP A 71 17.58 -1.02 -10.85
N ILE A 72 17.31 -2.11 -10.13
CA ILE A 72 17.95 -3.41 -10.33
C ILE A 72 17.12 -4.19 -11.35
N PRO A 73 17.74 -4.81 -12.38
CA PRO A 73 17.04 -5.68 -13.30
C PRO A 73 16.26 -6.81 -12.58
N ASN A 74 15.03 -7.03 -13.01
CA ASN A 74 14.21 -8.14 -12.53
C ASN A 74 14.85 -9.48 -12.95
N GLN A 75 14.78 -10.47 -12.06
CA GLN A 75 15.37 -11.78 -12.29
C GLN A 75 14.70 -12.52 -13.46
N ASP A 76 13.38 -12.41 -13.59
CA ASP A 76 12.60 -13.11 -14.63
C ASP A 76 12.55 -12.32 -15.94
N ASN A 77 12.61 -10.99 -15.88
CA ASN A 77 12.63 -10.12 -17.05
C ASN A 77 13.62 -8.95 -16.85
N PRO A 78 14.87 -9.09 -17.27
CA PRO A 78 15.91 -8.07 -17.05
C PRO A 78 15.63 -6.70 -17.69
N SER A 79 14.67 -6.60 -18.61
CA SER A 79 14.27 -5.32 -19.23
C SER A 79 13.46 -4.42 -18.32
N ILE A 80 13.07 -4.89 -17.12
CA ILE A 80 12.29 -4.10 -16.15
C ILE A 80 12.93 -4.11 -14.77
N ILE A 81 12.55 -3.16 -13.93
CA ILE A 81 12.98 -3.09 -12.53
C ILE A 81 12.49 -4.23 -11.65
N GLN A 82 13.18 -4.46 -10.53
CA GLN A 82 12.62 -5.15 -9.37
C GLN A 82 11.64 -4.23 -8.64
N ASP A 83 10.40 -4.71 -8.48
CA ASP A 83 9.34 -3.99 -7.78
C ASP A 83 9.21 -4.40 -6.32
N THR A 84 8.58 -3.50 -5.57
CA THR A 84 8.15 -3.72 -4.20
C THR A 84 7.19 -4.90 -4.05
N ALA A 85 7.28 -5.62 -2.92
CA ALA A 85 6.40 -6.74 -2.61
C ALA A 85 4.92 -6.37 -2.55
N ILE A 86 4.59 -5.09 -2.29
CA ILE A 86 3.22 -4.56 -2.21
C ILE A 86 2.56 -4.40 -3.61
N ARG A 87 3.33 -4.51 -4.71
CA ARG A 87 2.78 -4.50 -6.07
C ARG A 87 1.98 -5.78 -6.31
N THR A 88 0.68 -5.63 -6.53
CA THR A 88 -0.27 -6.74 -6.71
C THR A 88 -0.67 -7.02 -8.15
N MET A 89 -0.47 -6.04 -9.04
CA MET A 89 -0.94 -6.08 -10.42
C MET A 89 0.10 -5.54 -11.40
N SER A 90 0.10 -6.10 -12.61
CA SER A 90 1.09 -5.83 -13.65
C SER A 90 0.49 -5.35 -14.97
N GLY A 91 -0.77 -4.90 -15.00
CA GLY A 91 -1.47 -4.46 -16.21
C GLY A 91 -2.36 -5.53 -16.85
N THR A 92 -2.34 -6.76 -16.35
CA THR A 92 -3.27 -7.81 -16.80
C THR A 92 -4.71 -7.39 -16.47
N GLY A 93 -5.61 -7.45 -17.46
CA GLY A 93 -7.01 -7.04 -17.28
C GLY A 93 -7.22 -5.53 -17.14
N HIS A 94 -6.31 -4.71 -17.69
CA HIS A 94 -6.30 -3.23 -17.57
C HIS A 94 -6.11 -2.72 -16.13
N GLN A 95 -5.66 -3.58 -15.21
CA GLN A 95 -5.34 -3.21 -13.83
C GLN A 95 -3.86 -2.85 -13.72
N HIS A 96 -3.57 -1.57 -13.83
CA HIS A 96 -2.22 -1.02 -13.76
C HIS A 96 -1.97 -0.44 -12.37
N PHE A 97 -0.92 -0.88 -11.68
CA PHE A 97 -0.71 -0.58 -10.26
C PHE A 97 -0.68 0.92 -9.97
N LEU A 98 0.16 1.68 -10.68
CA LEU A 98 0.22 3.14 -10.51
C LEU A 98 -1.01 3.82 -11.11
N GLY A 99 -1.55 3.32 -12.22
CA GLY A 99 -2.77 3.87 -12.84
C GLY A 99 -4.00 3.81 -11.91
N VAL A 100 -4.16 2.72 -11.15
CA VAL A 100 -5.20 2.60 -10.12
C VAL A 100 -4.92 3.56 -8.97
N MET A 101 -3.67 3.70 -8.52
CA MET A 101 -3.32 4.70 -7.49
C MET A 101 -3.65 6.12 -7.93
N THR A 102 -3.24 6.53 -9.14
CA THR A 102 -3.53 7.87 -9.68
C THR A 102 -5.03 8.11 -9.80
N THR A 103 -5.81 7.07 -10.15
CA THR A 103 -7.27 7.16 -10.18
C THR A 103 -7.85 7.35 -8.78
N LEU A 104 -7.41 6.56 -7.80
CA LEU A 104 -7.83 6.69 -6.41
C LEU A 104 -7.47 8.06 -5.82
N ILE A 105 -6.27 8.58 -6.10
CA ILE A 105 -5.84 9.91 -5.68
C ILE A 105 -6.79 10.99 -6.21
N ARG A 106 -7.18 10.90 -7.48
CA ARG A 106 -8.06 11.87 -8.15
C ARG A 106 -9.53 11.77 -7.72
N GLU A 107 -10.04 10.55 -7.52
CA GLU A 107 -11.48 10.28 -7.41
C GLU A 107 -11.98 10.05 -5.98
N THR A 108 -11.09 10.12 -4.99
CA THR A 108 -11.48 10.04 -3.59
C THR A 108 -12.14 11.34 -3.14
N THR A 109 -13.30 11.24 -2.47
CA THR A 109 -14.02 12.37 -1.89
C THR A 109 -13.96 12.32 -0.35
N LYS A 110 -14.43 13.37 0.31
CA LYS A 110 -14.50 13.42 1.79
C LYS A 110 -15.41 12.34 2.36
N GLU A 111 -16.48 12.03 1.65
CA GLU A 111 -17.46 11.00 2.05
C GLU A 111 -16.83 9.62 2.05
N LYS A 112 -16.00 9.31 1.04
CA LYS A 112 -15.22 8.07 0.97
C LYS A 112 -14.19 7.96 2.10
N LEU A 113 -13.55 9.08 2.47
CA LEU A 113 -12.65 9.12 3.63
C LEU A 113 -13.40 8.93 4.95
N ARG A 114 -14.61 9.52 5.07
CA ARG A 114 -15.48 9.33 6.23
C ARG A 114 -15.88 7.86 6.38
N GLU A 115 -16.32 7.23 5.30
CA GLU A 115 -16.67 5.80 5.30
C GLU A 115 -15.49 4.95 5.77
N ALA A 116 -14.30 5.21 5.23
CA ALA A 116 -13.12 4.42 5.57
C ALA A 116 -12.69 4.56 7.05
N LEU A 117 -12.84 5.76 7.63
CA LEU A 117 -12.31 6.08 8.97
C LEU A 117 -13.32 5.91 10.10
N PHE A 118 -14.62 6.11 9.82
CA PHE A 118 -15.63 6.29 10.86
C PHE A 118 -16.86 5.40 10.71
N ASP A 119 -17.04 4.71 9.57
CA ASP A 119 -18.18 3.82 9.37
C ASP A 119 -17.76 2.35 9.37
N VAL A 120 -18.76 1.48 9.52
CA VAL A 120 -18.62 0.06 9.19
C VAL A 120 -18.52 -0.08 7.68
N TRP A 121 -17.45 -0.70 7.20
CA TRP A 121 -17.17 -0.85 5.77
C TRP A 121 -18.28 -1.62 5.05
N SER A 122 -18.95 -0.93 4.14
CA SER A 122 -20.11 -1.45 3.42
C SER A 122 -19.73 -2.11 2.08
N TYR A 123 -18.51 -1.89 1.61
CA TYR A 123 -18.01 -2.32 0.30
C TYR A 123 -18.96 -1.91 -0.85
N SER A 124 -19.56 -0.72 -0.75
CA SER A 124 -20.58 -0.27 -1.68
C SER A 124 -20.05 0.59 -2.84
N ASP A 125 -18.76 0.97 -2.84
CA ASP A 125 -18.17 1.77 -3.92
C ASP A 125 -18.16 0.97 -5.25
N PRO A 126 -18.94 1.38 -6.28
CA PRO A 126 -19.09 0.64 -7.52
C PRO A 126 -17.89 0.89 -8.45
N MET A 127 -16.69 0.52 -8.02
CA MET A 127 -15.46 0.78 -8.74
C MET A 127 -15.02 -0.47 -9.51
N GLN A 128 -15.54 -0.60 -10.74
CA GLN A 128 -15.08 -1.63 -11.68
C GLN A 128 -13.56 -1.52 -11.83
N ASN A 129 -12.84 -2.55 -11.37
CA ASN A 129 -11.40 -2.74 -11.58
C ASN A 129 -10.46 -1.72 -10.90
N GLN A 130 -10.96 -0.86 -10.00
CA GLN A 130 -10.15 0.16 -9.32
C GLN A 130 -9.93 -0.19 -7.84
N ASN A 131 -9.35 -1.37 -7.60
CA ASN A 131 -8.88 -1.79 -6.28
C ASN A 131 -7.40 -2.13 -6.34
N LEU A 132 -6.68 -1.99 -5.22
CA LEU A 132 -5.26 -2.32 -5.15
C LEU A 132 -5.02 -3.80 -4.82
N ARG A 133 -6.09 -4.61 -4.64
CA ARG A 133 -6.02 -6.03 -4.25
C ARG A 133 -5.28 -6.26 -2.94
N TRP A 134 -5.32 -5.25 -2.08
CA TRP A 134 -4.77 -5.28 -0.73
C TRP A 134 -5.79 -5.83 0.27
N ASP A 135 -7.09 -5.66 -0.01
CA ASP A 135 -8.14 -6.30 0.79
C ASP A 135 -8.28 -7.78 0.35
N PRO A 136 -8.29 -8.74 1.30
CA PRO A 136 -8.56 -10.14 0.99
C PRO A 136 -9.88 -10.39 0.23
N GLN A 137 -10.89 -9.53 0.38
CA GLN A 137 -12.15 -9.61 -0.35
C GLN A 137 -11.99 -9.34 -1.85
N ASP A 138 -10.91 -8.67 -2.28
CA ASP A 138 -10.60 -8.46 -3.71
C ASP A 138 -10.16 -9.75 -4.42
N ASP A 139 -9.85 -10.82 -3.68
CA ASP A 139 -9.50 -12.15 -4.21
C ASP A 139 -10.74 -12.94 -4.65
N VAL A 140 -11.36 -12.48 -5.73
CA VAL A 140 -12.51 -13.15 -6.36
C VAL A 140 -12.03 -14.37 -7.17
N ARG A 141 -11.95 -15.54 -6.52
CA ARG A 141 -11.57 -16.80 -7.17
C ARG A 141 -12.70 -17.37 -8.03
N TYR A 142 -12.42 -17.62 -9.31
CA TYR A 142 -13.32 -18.30 -10.24
C TYR A 142 -13.78 -19.68 -9.74
N ALA A 143 -12.91 -20.41 -9.04
CA ALA A 143 -13.15 -21.80 -8.63
C ALA A 143 -14.20 -21.99 -7.52
N LEU A 144 -14.65 -20.91 -6.87
CA LEU A 144 -15.68 -20.97 -5.83
C LEU A 144 -17.04 -20.42 -6.30
N ARG A 145 -17.20 -20.13 -7.60
CA ARG A 145 -18.42 -19.54 -8.16
C ARG A 145 -19.07 -20.45 -9.20
N TRP A 146 -20.40 -20.60 -9.09
CA TRP A 146 -21.23 -21.35 -10.04
C TRP A 146 -21.35 -20.68 -11.43
N ARG A 147 -20.98 -19.39 -11.57
CA ARG A 147 -21.08 -18.62 -12.83
C ARG A 147 -19.78 -17.90 -13.18
N ASN A 148 -19.57 -17.72 -14.48
CA ASN A 148 -18.50 -16.90 -15.05
C ASN A 148 -18.72 -15.41 -14.68
N PRO A 149 -17.81 -14.77 -13.93
CA PRO A 149 -17.93 -13.38 -13.48
C PRO A 149 -17.65 -12.34 -14.57
N SER A 150 -17.27 -12.74 -15.78
CA SER A 150 -17.11 -11.86 -16.94
C SER A 150 -18.48 -11.48 -17.50
N GLY A 151 -19.16 -10.50 -16.88
CA GLY A 151 -20.47 -10.01 -17.30
C GLY A 151 -21.56 -10.00 -16.21
N ASP A 152 -21.25 -10.42 -14.98
CA ASP A 152 -22.21 -10.45 -13.88
C ASP A 152 -22.55 -9.03 -13.37
N PRO A 153 -23.84 -8.59 -13.44
CA PRO A 153 -24.27 -7.30 -12.91
C PRO A 153 -24.00 -7.14 -11.41
N VAL A 154 -23.99 -8.23 -10.63
CA VAL A 154 -23.73 -8.20 -9.18
C VAL A 154 -22.27 -7.83 -8.89
N ARG A 155 -21.34 -8.08 -9.83
CA ARG A 155 -19.96 -7.62 -9.75
C ARG A 155 -19.82 -6.10 -9.85
N ARG A 156 -20.87 -5.39 -10.31
CA ARG A 156 -20.94 -3.92 -10.25
C ARG A 156 -21.26 -3.40 -8.84
N ASN A 157 -21.78 -4.27 -7.96
CA ASN A 157 -22.28 -3.91 -6.63
C ASN A 157 -21.42 -4.46 -5.48
N ALA A 158 -20.57 -5.47 -5.73
CA ALA A 158 -19.52 -5.87 -4.80
C ALA A 158 -18.31 -4.95 -5.00
N GLY A 159 -18.24 -3.90 -4.18
CA GLY A 159 -17.31 -2.80 -4.32
C GLY A 159 -16.03 -2.96 -3.50
N SER A 160 -15.26 -1.88 -3.48
CA SER A 160 -14.09 -1.70 -2.60
C SER A 160 -14.43 -0.69 -1.50
N VAL A 161 -13.46 -0.38 -0.64
CA VAL A 161 -13.50 0.80 0.23
C VAL A 161 -12.47 1.79 -0.31
N VAL A 162 -12.91 2.75 -1.11
CA VAL A 162 -12.01 3.64 -1.87
C VAL A 162 -11.19 4.51 -0.94
N GLY A 163 -11.82 5.05 0.12
CA GLY A 163 -11.12 5.84 1.11
C GLY A 163 -9.99 5.07 1.81
N ALA A 164 -10.19 3.76 2.07
CA ALA A 164 -9.18 2.93 2.70
C ALA A 164 -7.98 2.70 1.76
N ASN A 165 -8.23 2.40 0.48
CA ASN A 165 -7.16 2.29 -0.52
C ASN A 165 -6.42 3.62 -0.68
N ARG A 166 -7.14 4.75 -0.72
CA ARG A 166 -6.55 6.09 -0.78
C ARG A 166 -5.63 6.35 0.41
N LEU A 167 -6.06 6.05 1.63
CA LEU A 167 -5.25 6.23 2.84
C LEU A 167 -4.04 5.29 2.85
N ALA A 168 -4.20 4.06 2.39
CA ALA A 168 -3.11 3.10 2.29
C ALA A 168 -2.01 3.54 1.29
N ILE A 169 -2.37 4.27 0.22
CA ILE A 169 -1.38 4.88 -0.69
C ILE A 169 -0.45 5.83 0.08
N GLU A 170 -0.96 6.64 1.00
CA GLU A 170 -0.11 7.52 1.82
C GLU A 170 0.81 6.77 2.79
N GLY A 171 0.46 5.52 3.12
CA GLY A 171 1.29 4.65 3.93
C GLY A 171 2.47 4.03 3.18
N LEU A 172 2.46 4.03 1.84
CA LEU A 172 3.50 3.39 1.04
C LEU A 172 4.93 3.87 1.34
N PRO A 173 5.21 5.18 1.53
CA PRO A 173 6.50 5.67 2.05
C PRO A 173 7.06 4.97 3.30
N LEU A 174 6.20 4.35 4.11
CA LEU A 174 6.61 3.59 5.30
C LEU A 174 7.06 2.16 4.97
N LEU A 175 6.73 1.68 3.76
CA LEU A 175 7.04 0.37 3.22
C LEU A 175 8.15 0.46 2.17
N SER A 176 9.22 1.23 2.47
CA SER A 176 10.32 1.44 1.53
C SER A 176 11.05 0.14 1.19
N THR A 177 11.65 0.11 0.01
CA THR A 177 12.46 -1.00 -0.46
C THR A 177 13.94 -0.78 -0.21
N THR A 178 14.68 -1.87 -0.02
CA THR A 178 16.13 -1.85 0.12
C THR A 178 16.77 -3.06 -0.55
N CYS A 179 17.94 -2.85 -1.11
CA CYS A 179 18.71 -3.86 -1.82
C CYS A 179 19.55 -4.66 -0.84
N THR A 180 19.43 -5.99 -0.89
CA THR A 180 20.24 -6.91 -0.09
C THR A 180 21.10 -7.79 -1.00
N ALA A 181 22.06 -8.52 -0.44
CA ALA A 181 22.85 -9.51 -1.19
C ALA A 181 22.00 -10.54 -1.96
N ARG A 182 20.75 -10.76 -1.53
CA ARG A 182 19.84 -11.69 -2.18
C ARG A 182 19.00 -11.00 -3.26
N GLY A 183 18.81 -9.69 -3.22
CA GLY A 183 17.91 -8.92 -4.11
C GLY A 183 17.08 -7.87 -3.35
N LEU A 184 16.08 -7.29 -3.99
CA LEU A 184 15.21 -6.28 -3.38
C LEU A 184 14.36 -6.87 -2.24
N THR A 185 14.18 -6.09 -1.18
CA THR A 185 13.32 -6.41 -0.04
C THR A 185 12.44 -5.20 0.29
N THR A 186 11.22 -5.44 0.76
CA THR A 186 10.27 -4.39 1.17
C THR A 186 10.12 -4.40 2.68
N THR A 187 10.12 -3.25 3.32
CA THR A 187 9.89 -3.12 4.77
C THR A 187 8.60 -3.82 5.20
N GLY A 188 8.68 -4.61 6.27
CA GLY A 188 7.57 -5.40 6.78
C GLY A 188 7.34 -6.74 6.06
N PHE A 189 8.08 -7.05 4.99
CA PHE A 189 7.94 -8.29 4.25
C PHE A 189 9.07 -9.29 4.51
N VAL A 190 8.69 -10.56 4.62
CA VAL A 190 9.60 -11.71 4.59
C VAL A 190 9.22 -12.64 3.43
N GLY A 191 10.19 -13.45 3.00
CA GLY A 191 10.03 -14.34 1.85
C GLY A 191 10.02 -13.63 0.51
N ARG A 192 9.96 -14.42 -0.57
CA ARG A 192 10.18 -13.92 -1.95
C ARG A 192 9.38 -14.66 -3.00
N ARG A 193 9.01 -15.90 -2.71
CA ARG A 193 8.21 -16.76 -3.57
C ARG A 193 6.74 -16.56 -3.25
N SER A 194 5.88 -16.92 -4.20
CA SER A 194 4.43 -16.86 -4.02
C SER A 194 3.92 -17.66 -2.82
N THR A 195 4.66 -18.68 -2.37
CA THR A 195 4.28 -19.58 -1.28
C THR A 195 4.81 -19.15 0.09
N ASP A 196 5.80 -18.25 0.15
CA ASP A 196 6.50 -17.89 1.39
C ASP A 196 6.58 -16.38 1.64
N THR A 197 5.92 -15.55 0.83
CA THR A 197 5.91 -14.09 1.04
C THR A 197 4.84 -13.70 2.07
N PHE A 198 5.25 -13.06 3.16
CA PHE A 198 4.35 -12.55 4.20
C PHE A 198 4.62 -11.08 4.47
N TRP A 199 3.55 -10.33 4.73
CA TRP A 199 3.62 -9.00 5.31
C TRP A 199 3.22 -9.09 6.78
N THR A 200 4.05 -8.53 7.66
CA THR A 200 3.78 -8.47 9.10
C THR A 200 3.83 -7.03 9.58
N TRP A 201 2.83 -6.60 10.33
CA TRP A 201 2.75 -5.25 10.89
C TRP A 201 2.25 -5.27 12.34
N PRO A 202 2.74 -4.36 13.20
CA PRO A 202 2.27 -4.22 14.56
C PRO A 202 1.04 -3.32 14.65
N ILE A 203 0.26 -3.51 15.70
CA ILE A 203 -0.71 -2.57 16.23
C ILE A 203 -0.15 -2.08 17.56
N TRP A 204 -0.19 -0.77 17.78
CA TRP A 204 0.32 -0.15 18.99
C TRP A 204 -0.75 0.70 19.67
N ASP A 205 -0.54 0.93 20.96
CA ASP A 205 -1.34 1.87 21.73
C ASP A 205 -0.62 3.23 21.81
N GLY A 206 -1.41 4.30 21.85
CA GLY A 206 -0.92 5.68 21.92
C GLY A 206 -0.50 6.31 20.58
N TRP A 207 -0.20 7.61 20.65
CA TRP A 207 0.16 8.41 19.48
C TRP A 207 1.64 8.28 19.15
N LEU A 208 1.95 7.92 17.91
CA LEU A 208 3.31 7.90 17.39
C LEU A 208 3.54 9.03 16.39
N THR A 209 4.74 9.60 16.42
CA THR A 209 5.23 10.40 15.30
C THR A 209 5.45 9.50 14.08
N LEU A 210 5.41 10.07 12.88
CA LEU A 210 5.67 9.31 11.66
C LEU A 210 7.06 8.63 11.68
N SER A 211 8.07 9.30 12.24
CA SER A 211 9.42 8.74 12.38
C SER A 211 9.44 7.54 13.34
N THR A 212 8.69 7.61 14.44
CA THR A 212 8.56 6.48 15.37
C THR A 212 7.81 5.31 14.73
N ALA A 213 6.74 5.58 13.98
CA ALA A 213 6.01 4.54 13.26
C ALA A 213 6.91 3.82 12.23
N ARG A 214 7.77 4.55 11.50
CA ARG A 214 8.79 3.95 10.61
C ARG A 214 9.71 2.99 11.35
N SER A 215 10.23 3.40 12.51
CA SER A 215 11.12 2.54 13.32
C SER A 215 10.40 1.29 13.83
N VAL A 216 9.14 1.43 14.24
CA VAL A 216 8.33 0.30 14.72
C VAL A 216 8.07 -0.72 13.61
N LEU A 217 7.80 -0.28 12.38
CA LEU A 217 7.62 -1.16 11.22
C LEU A 217 8.90 -1.90 10.79
N LEU A 218 10.07 -1.39 11.19
CA LEU A 218 11.38 -1.97 10.88
C LEU A 218 11.90 -2.93 11.96
N LEU A 219 11.16 -3.13 13.05
CA LEU A 219 11.61 -4.01 14.13
C LEU A 219 11.80 -5.46 13.62
N PRO A 220 12.97 -6.08 13.78
CA PRO A 220 13.16 -7.47 13.39
C PRO A 220 12.31 -8.43 14.23
N GLU A 221 12.03 -8.08 15.48
CA GLU A 221 11.29 -8.93 16.43
C GLU A 221 9.86 -9.22 15.94
N ILE A 222 9.21 -8.27 15.25
CA ILE A 222 7.86 -8.49 14.70
C ILE A 222 7.88 -9.45 13.49
N GLN A 223 9.04 -9.66 12.86
CA GLN A 223 9.18 -10.56 11.71
C GLN A 223 9.50 -12.00 12.11
N MET A 224 9.69 -12.29 13.40
CA MET A 224 9.92 -13.64 13.90
C MET A 224 8.70 -14.54 13.68
N ASP A 225 8.90 -15.85 13.52
CA ASP A 225 7.78 -16.79 13.32
C ASP A 225 6.76 -16.74 14.46
N SER A 226 7.23 -16.52 15.69
CA SER A 226 6.42 -16.28 16.88
C SER A 226 7.01 -15.12 17.69
N PRO A 227 6.55 -13.87 17.45
CA PRO A 227 7.02 -12.70 18.19
C PRO A 227 6.69 -12.77 19.68
N SER A 228 7.62 -12.34 20.54
CA SER A 228 7.40 -12.28 22.00
C SER A 228 6.43 -11.15 22.33
N ARG A 229 5.19 -11.50 22.74
CA ARG A 229 4.17 -10.52 23.10
C ARG A 229 4.56 -9.69 24.31
N ASP A 230 5.19 -10.31 25.31
CA ASP A 230 5.62 -9.63 26.53
C ASP A 230 6.68 -8.57 26.22
N ASP A 231 7.68 -8.90 25.38
CA ASP A 231 8.73 -7.94 25.02
C ASP A 231 8.22 -6.80 24.13
N LEU A 232 7.27 -7.10 23.24
CA LEU A 232 6.65 -6.10 22.36
C LEU A 232 5.69 -5.17 23.13
N ALA A 233 4.95 -5.70 24.11
CA ALA A 233 4.06 -4.92 24.97
C ALA A 233 4.81 -3.84 25.75
N LEU A 234 6.06 -4.11 26.17
CA LEU A 234 6.93 -3.11 26.82
C LEU A 234 7.25 -1.90 25.90
N ARG A 235 7.08 -2.05 24.58
CA ARG A 235 7.27 -0.99 23.57
C ARG A 235 5.93 -0.38 23.12
N GLY A 236 4.82 -0.73 23.79
CA GLY A 236 3.47 -0.27 23.44
C GLY A 236 2.85 -0.99 22.24
N ILE A 237 3.47 -2.07 21.75
CA ILE A 237 2.90 -2.89 20.67
C ILE A 237 1.96 -3.90 21.31
N VAL A 238 0.67 -3.79 21.02
CA VAL A 238 -0.41 -4.56 21.65
C VAL A 238 -0.81 -5.79 20.84
N GLU A 239 -0.53 -5.80 19.54
CA GLU A 239 -0.85 -6.92 18.66
C GLU A 239 0.10 -6.93 17.45
N VAL A 240 0.29 -8.10 16.84
CA VAL A 240 1.04 -8.24 15.59
C VAL A 240 0.20 -9.05 14.62
N PHE A 241 -0.05 -8.50 13.44
CA PHE A 241 -0.79 -9.18 12.38
C PHE A 241 0.15 -9.58 11.25
N ARG A 242 -0.12 -10.76 10.69
CA ARG A 242 0.55 -11.28 9.51
C ARG A 242 -0.46 -11.67 8.45
N SER A 243 -0.18 -11.30 7.20
CA SER A 243 -0.91 -11.73 6.01
C SER A 243 0.04 -12.33 4.98
N GLN A 244 -0.39 -13.39 4.30
CA GLN A 244 0.36 -13.99 3.22
C GLN A 244 0.05 -13.26 1.90
N ARG A 245 1.09 -12.90 1.15
CA ARG A 245 0.93 -12.47 -0.24
C ARG A 245 0.86 -13.70 -1.14
N LEU A 246 -0.31 -13.93 -1.71
CA LEU A 246 -0.62 -15.05 -2.58
C LEU A 246 -0.48 -14.63 -4.04
N THR A 247 0.02 -15.53 -4.90
CA THR A 247 -0.10 -15.39 -6.36
C THR A 247 -1.16 -16.37 -6.86
N VAL A 248 -2.27 -15.86 -7.39
CA VAL A 248 -3.35 -16.64 -7.98
C VAL A 248 -3.46 -16.26 -9.46
N ASN A 249 -3.11 -17.20 -10.34
CA ASN A 249 -2.93 -16.93 -11.78
C ASN A 249 -1.90 -15.80 -12.01
N LYS A 250 -2.32 -14.70 -12.65
CA LYS A 250 -1.50 -13.52 -12.97
C LYS A 250 -1.62 -12.40 -11.92
N PHE A 251 -2.43 -12.59 -10.89
CA PHE A 251 -2.71 -11.58 -9.88
C PHE A 251 -2.08 -11.96 -8.55
N ARG A 252 -1.62 -10.96 -7.79
CA ARG A 252 -1.27 -11.15 -6.39
C ARG A 252 -2.38 -10.59 -5.51
N ASN A 253 -2.56 -11.17 -4.33
CA ASN A 253 -3.53 -10.77 -3.31
C ASN A 253 -2.93 -10.97 -1.92
N PHE A 254 -3.63 -10.50 -0.89
CA PHE A 254 -3.32 -10.79 0.50
C PHE A 254 -4.37 -11.73 1.10
N SER A 255 -3.94 -12.67 1.95
CA SER A 255 -4.86 -13.48 2.74
C SER A 255 -5.49 -12.65 3.86
N PRO A 256 -6.60 -13.09 4.47
CA PRO A 256 -7.01 -12.56 5.76
C PRO A 256 -5.84 -12.54 6.74
N ALA A 257 -5.70 -11.42 7.46
CA ALA A 257 -4.66 -11.26 8.45
C ALA A 257 -4.93 -12.20 9.64
N LYS A 258 -3.86 -12.71 10.24
CA LYS A 258 -3.91 -13.48 11.48
C LYS A 258 -3.01 -12.81 12.51
N SER A 259 -3.48 -12.78 13.74
CA SER A 259 -2.65 -12.45 14.90
C SER A 259 -1.56 -13.53 15.05
N VAL A 260 -0.31 -13.12 15.30
CA VAL A 260 0.87 -13.99 15.41
C VAL A 260 1.65 -13.78 16.71
#